data_AF-A0A838KNY6-F1
#
_entry.id   AF-A0A838KNY6-F1
#
_cell.length_a   1.000
_cell.length_b   1.000
_cell.length_c   1.000
_cell.angle_alpha   90.00
_cell.angle_beta   90.00
_cell.angle_gamma   90.00
#
_symmetry.space_group_name_H-M   'P 1'
#
loop_
_entity.id
_entity.type
_entity.pdbx_description
1 polymer ?
#
loop_
_entity_poly.entity_id
_entity_poly.type
_entity_poly.pdbx_seq_one_letter_code
_entity_poly.pdbx_strand_id
1 'polypeptide(L)'
;MNQRRLEPPGGDAPPTSAWLADDELDLVPLAHEICRRYRDEFPDEQERYGKPGELWCVHDNQCLLYWACEAASGFLDMQREVGWLASVLEARDFPIDRLVRNLQIGAEVVRGELNKTQGEQVSDALTDAAEFVRSRGTFLD
;
A
#
# COMPACT_ATOMS: atom_id res chain seq x y z
N MET A 1 -0.35 21.45 20.27
CA MET A 1 0.54 20.95 19.21
C MET A 1 -0.03 21.43 17.89
N ASN A 2 0.74 22.14 17.08
CA ASN A 2 0.25 22.70 15.82
C ASN A 2 0.29 21.57 14.77
N GLN A 3 -0.79 20.79 14.66
CA GLN A 3 -0.91 19.76 13.62
C GLN A 3 -0.90 20.47 12.25
N ARG A 4 0.19 20.34 11.49
CA ARG A 4 0.19 20.68 10.07
C ARG A 4 -0.88 19.82 9.42
N ARG A 5 -1.88 20.45 8.78
CA ARG A 5 -2.86 19.72 7.99
C ARG A 5 -2.12 18.97 6.89
N LEU A 6 -2.45 17.70 6.72
CA LEU A 6 -2.01 16.91 5.58
C LEU A 6 -2.58 17.54 4.30
N GLU A 7 -1.72 17.84 3.33
CA GLU A 7 -2.15 18.24 1.99
C GLU A 7 -2.55 17.00 1.19
N PRO A 8 -3.44 17.10 0.19
CA PRO A 8 -3.75 15.97 -0.69
C PRO A 8 -2.50 15.49 -1.45
N PRO A 9 -2.54 14.29 -2.07
CA PRO A 9 -1.48 13.81 -2.95
C PRO A 9 -1.04 14.86 -3.97
N GLY A 10 0.26 15.09 -4.03
CA GLY A 10 0.92 15.92 -5.04
C GLY A 10 2.09 15.14 -5.64
N GLY A 11 2.55 15.56 -6.83
CA GLY A 11 3.53 14.80 -7.64
C GLY A 11 2.85 14.06 -8.78
N ASP A 12 3.43 12.92 -9.17
CA ASP A 12 2.89 12.09 -10.25
C ASP A 12 1.61 11.36 -9.82
N ALA A 13 0.68 11.22 -10.78
CA ALA A 13 -0.52 10.43 -10.57
C ALA A 13 -0.15 8.96 -10.32
N PRO A 14 -0.83 8.26 -9.41
CA PRO A 14 -0.55 6.87 -9.15
C PRO A 14 -1.02 6.01 -10.34
N PRO A 15 -0.39 4.85 -10.59
CA PRO A 15 -0.84 3.93 -11.64
C PRO A 15 -2.29 3.50 -11.42
N THR A 16 -3.11 3.54 -12.47
CA THR A 16 -4.51 3.07 -12.39
C THR A 16 -4.66 1.61 -12.80
N SER A 17 -3.70 1.08 -13.56
CA SER A 17 -3.66 -0.31 -13.97
C SER A 17 -2.24 -0.88 -13.87
N ALA A 18 -2.14 -2.21 -13.84
CA ALA A 18 -0.87 -2.95 -13.94
C ALA A 18 -1.05 -4.18 -14.84
N TRP A 19 0.03 -4.59 -15.49
CA TRP A 19 0.05 -5.86 -16.21
C TRP A 19 0.57 -6.97 -15.30
N LEU A 20 -0.08 -8.12 -15.35
CA LEU A 20 0.39 -9.34 -14.72
C LEU A 20 0.22 -10.50 -15.70
N ALA A 21 1.34 -11.01 -16.21
CA ALA A 21 1.37 -11.84 -17.42
C ALA A 21 0.67 -11.14 -18.60
N ASP A 22 -0.40 -11.72 -19.15
CA ASP A 22 -1.12 -11.20 -20.32
C ASP A 22 -2.43 -10.47 -19.96
N ASP A 23 -2.69 -10.26 -18.67
CA ASP A 23 -3.91 -9.59 -18.18
C ASP A 23 -3.59 -8.22 -17.58
N GLU A 24 -4.43 -7.23 -17.89
CA GLU A 24 -4.41 -5.91 -17.27
C GLU A 24 -5.37 -5.88 -16.07
N LEU A 25 -4.85 -5.48 -14.91
CA LEU A 25 -5.58 -5.36 -13.66
C LEU A 25 -5.97 -3.91 -13.39
N ASP A 26 -7.22 -3.66 -13.01
CA ASP A 26 -7.67 -2.35 -12.52
C ASP A 26 -7.31 -2.19 -11.03
N LEU A 27 -6.39 -1.27 -10.73
CA LEU A 27 -5.85 -1.08 -9.37
C LEU A 27 -6.76 -0.20 -8.51
N VAL A 28 -7.56 0.67 -9.13
CA VAL A 28 -8.40 1.64 -8.43
C VAL A 28 -9.43 0.96 -7.49
N PRO A 29 -10.26 -0.01 -7.94
CA PRO A 29 -11.23 -0.66 -7.07
C PRO A 29 -10.55 -1.47 -5.95
N LEU A 30 -9.40 -2.09 -6.23
CA LEU A 30 -8.62 -2.83 -5.23
C LEU A 30 -8.08 -1.88 -4.14
N ALA A 31 -7.48 -0.76 -4.52
CA ALA A 31 -6.98 0.24 -3.58
C ALA A 31 -8.10 0.82 -2.71
N HIS A 32 -9.28 1.08 -3.30
CA HIS A 32 -10.44 1.52 -2.55
C HIS A 32 -10.92 0.48 -1.53
N GLU A 33 -10.95 -0.79 -1.89
CA GLU A 33 -11.37 -1.86 -0.98
C GLU A 33 -10.36 -2.04 0.17
N ILE A 34 -9.06 -1.95 -0.11
CA ILE A 34 -8.01 -1.95 0.92
C ILE A 34 -8.22 -0.79 1.89
N CYS A 35 -8.35 0.43 1.39
CA CYS A 35 -8.56 1.62 2.22
C CYS A 35 -9.89 1.61 2.97
N ARG A 36 -10.92 0.92 2.47
CA ARG A 36 -12.16 0.71 3.20
C ARG A 36 -11.92 -0.22 4.39
N ARG A 37 -11.36 -1.42 4.17
CA ARG A 37 -11.06 -2.38 5.26
C ARG A 37 -10.09 -1.80 6.29
N TYR A 38 -9.06 -1.08 5.84
CA TYR A 38 -8.10 -0.42 6.70
C TYR A 38 -8.76 0.62 7.61
N ARG A 39 -9.67 1.45 7.09
CA ARG A 39 -10.40 2.44 7.92
C ARG A 39 -11.42 1.81 8.85
N ASP A 40 -12.02 0.68 8.46
CA ASP A 40 -12.89 -0.09 9.33
C ASP A 40 -12.09 -0.65 10.54
N GLU A 41 -10.82 -1.03 10.32
CA GLU A 41 -9.91 -1.51 11.38
C GLU A 41 -9.31 -0.36 12.22
N PHE A 42 -9.02 0.80 11.60
CA PHE A 42 -8.41 1.97 12.24
C PHE A 42 -9.30 3.22 12.10
N PRO A 43 -10.41 3.31 12.86
CA PRO A 43 -11.35 4.43 12.74
C PRO A 43 -10.78 5.79 13.15
N ASP A 44 -9.66 5.81 13.89
CA ASP A 44 -8.96 7.04 14.30
C ASP A 44 -8.24 7.77 13.13
N GLU A 45 -8.08 7.09 11.99
CA GLU A 45 -7.50 7.67 10.76
C GLU A 45 -8.24 8.93 10.31
N GLN A 46 -9.57 8.94 10.43
CA GLN A 46 -10.38 10.09 10.05
C GLN A 46 -10.12 11.31 10.94
N GLU A 47 -9.91 11.09 12.24
CA GLU A 47 -9.57 12.16 13.17
C GLU A 47 -8.13 12.66 12.93
N ARG A 48 -7.20 11.74 12.67
CA ARG A 48 -5.77 12.05 12.46
C ARG A 48 -5.48 12.77 11.15
N TYR A 49 -5.99 12.24 10.04
CA TYR A 49 -5.56 12.65 8.70
C TYR A 49 -6.69 13.21 7.84
N GLY A 50 -7.94 12.96 8.23
CA GLY A 50 -9.13 13.46 7.54
C GLY A 50 -9.18 13.08 6.05
N LYS A 51 -9.87 13.90 5.27
CA LYS A 51 -10.08 13.64 3.83
C LYS A 51 -8.78 13.51 3.01
N PRO A 52 -7.73 14.31 3.24
CA PRO A 52 -6.44 14.12 2.58
C PRO A 52 -5.81 12.76 2.87
N GLY A 53 -5.97 12.23 4.09
CA GLY A 53 -5.51 10.88 4.44
C GLY A 53 -6.16 9.79 3.60
N GLU A 54 -7.46 9.92 3.30
CA GLU A 54 -8.14 8.98 2.41
C GLU A 54 -7.58 9.01 0.99
N LEU A 55 -7.24 10.20 0.48
CA LEU A 55 -6.66 10.35 -0.85
C LEU A 55 -5.25 9.75 -0.92
N TRP A 56 -4.44 9.99 0.11
CA TRP A 56 -3.12 9.35 0.24
C TRP A 56 -3.21 7.84 0.38
N CYS A 57 -4.16 7.33 1.17
CA CYS A 57 -4.36 5.88 1.29
C CYS A 57 -4.59 5.23 -0.08
N VAL A 58 -5.47 5.81 -0.90
CA VAL A 58 -5.77 5.25 -2.23
C VAL A 58 -4.56 5.38 -3.15
N HIS A 59 -3.89 6.53 -3.15
CA HIS A 59 -2.68 6.77 -3.94
C HIS A 59 -1.57 5.76 -3.60
N ASP A 60 -1.24 5.63 -2.32
CA ASP A 60 -0.18 4.73 -1.85
C ASP A 60 -0.53 3.27 -2.16
N ASN A 61 -1.80 2.85 -1.98
CA ASN A 61 -2.21 1.48 -2.30
C ASN A 61 -2.21 1.19 -3.81
N GLN A 62 -2.51 2.16 -4.67
CA GLN A 62 -2.32 1.99 -6.12
C GLN A 62 -0.85 1.77 -6.47
N CYS A 63 0.07 2.53 -5.87
CA CYS A 63 1.51 2.33 -6.05
C CYS A 63 1.98 0.96 -5.52
N LEU A 64 1.53 0.57 -4.32
CA LEU A 64 1.87 -0.72 -3.72
C LEU A 64 1.38 -1.90 -4.57
N LEU A 65 0.16 -1.83 -5.11
CA LEU A 65 -0.39 -2.87 -5.98
C LEU A 65 0.38 -2.95 -7.30
N TYR A 66 0.72 -1.80 -7.89
CA TYR A 66 1.55 -1.75 -9.10
C TYR A 66 2.91 -2.41 -8.85
N TRP A 67 3.62 -2.02 -7.79
CA TRP A 67 4.90 -2.63 -7.42
C TRP A 67 4.80 -4.12 -7.14
N ALA A 68 3.72 -4.57 -6.50
CA ALA A 68 3.49 -6.00 -6.26
C ALA A 68 3.30 -6.78 -7.58
N CYS A 69 2.63 -6.20 -8.58
CA CYS A 69 2.50 -6.82 -9.91
C CYS A 69 3.85 -6.89 -10.65
N GLU A 70 4.63 -5.80 -10.61
CA GLU A 70 5.96 -5.75 -11.21
C GLU A 70 6.94 -6.71 -10.53
N ALA A 71 6.87 -6.83 -9.20
CA ALA A 71 7.68 -7.77 -8.42
C ALA A 71 7.29 -9.23 -8.71
N ALA A 72 5.98 -9.53 -8.76
CA ALA A 72 5.48 -10.85 -9.16
C ALA A 72 5.91 -11.25 -10.58
N SER A 73 6.09 -10.25 -11.45
CA SER A 73 6.60 -10.44 -12.82
C SER A 73 8.13 -10.46 -12.91
N GLY A 74 8.84 -10.21 -11.80
CA GLY A 74 10.30 -10.21 -11.72
C GLY A 74 10.98 -8.93 -12.25
N PHE A 75 10.24 -7.84 -12.41
CA PHE A 75 10.74 -6.57 -12.97
C PHE A 75 11.11 -5.53 -11.91
N LEU A 76 10.70 -5.72 -10.64
CA LEU A 76 10.88 -4.75 -9.58
C LEU A 76 11.28 -5.40 -8.25
N ASP A 77 12.11 -4.69 -7.48
CA ASP A 77 12.48 -5.06 -6.11
C ASP A 77 11.50 -4.43 -5.12
N MET A 78 10.52 -5.23 -4.66
CA MET A 78 9.47 -4.77 -3.76
C MET A 78 10.01 -4.25 -2.43
N GLN A 79 11.08 -4.84 -1.90
CA GLN A 79 11.65 -4.45 -0.60
C GLN A 79 12.28 -3.07 -0.68
N ARG A 80 12.93 -2.75 -1.80
CA ARG A 80 13.48 -1.42 -2.04
C ARG A 80 12.38 -0.34 -2.06
N GLU A 81 11.32 -0.56 -2.82
CA GLU A 81 10.23 0.41 -2.96
C GLU A 81 9.46 0.60 -1.65
N VAL A 82 9.08 -0.51 -0.99
CA VAL A 82 8.38 -0.42 0.30
C VAL A 82 9.27 0.16 1.40
N GLY A 83 10.59 -0.07 1.34
CA GLY A 83 11.54 0.54 2.28
C GLY A 83 11.64 2.06 2.09
N TRP A 84 11.63 2.55 0.85
CA TRP A 84 11.54 3.98 0.57
C TRP A 84 10.23 4.56 1.12
N LEU A 85 9.08 3.96 0.80
CA LEU A 85 7.78 4.42 1.29
C LEU A 85 7.72 4.43 2.83
N ALA A 86 8.19 3.35 3.47
CA ALA A 86 8.26 3.25 4.92
C ALA A 86 9.08 4.39 5.55
N SER A 87 10.25 4.73 4.99
CA SER A 87 11.05 5.86 5.48
C SER A 87 10.33 7.21 5.35
N VAL A 88 9.61 7.43 4.25
CA VAL A 88 8.82 8.65 4.03
C VAL A 88 7.66 8.74 5.03
N LEU A 89 6.97 7.63 5.27
CA LEU A 89 5.86 7.54 6.21
C LEU A 89 6.35 7.73 7.66
N GLU A 90 7.42 7.05 8.06
CA GLU A 90 8.00 7.17 9.39
C GLU A 90 8.49 8.60 9.68
N ALA A 91 9.15 9.24 8.71
CA ALA A 91 9.56 10.63 8.82
C ALA A 91 8.39 11.63 8.99
N ARG A 92 7.16 11.18 8.70
CA ARG A 92 5.91 11.93 8.87
C ARG A 92 5.11 11.47 10.10
N ASP A 93 5.76 10.77 11.04
CA ASP A 93 5.16 10.20 12.25
C ASP A 93 4.01 9.21 11.96
N PHE A 94 4.00 8.56 10.79
CA PHE A 94 3.05 7.49 10.51
C PHE A 94 3.45 6.20 11.25
N PRO A 95 2.52 5.50 11.90
CA PRO A 95 2.82 4.26 12.63
C PRO A 95 3.15 3.11 11.67
N ILE A 96 4.40 2.68 11.64
CA ILE A 96 4.89 1.66 10.68
C ILE A 96 4.18 0.31 10.82
N ASP A 97 3.75 -0.08 12.01
CA ASP A 97 2.91 -1.27 12.20
C ASP A 97 1.60 -1.21 11.41
N ARG A 98 1.07 0.00 11.14
CA ARG A 98 -0.11 0.17 10.29
C ARG A 98 0.21 0.02 8.81
N LEU A 99 1.43 0.34 8.36
CA LEU A 99 1.86 0.03 6.99
C LEU A 99 1.93 -1.49 6.81
N VAL A 100 2.54 -2.19 7.78
CA VAL A 100 2.56 -3.67 7.81
C VAL A 100 1.14 -4.22 7.69
N ARG A 101 0.20 -3.69 8.49
CA ARG A 101 -1.19 -4.17 8.43
C ARG A 101 -1.88 -3.82 7.11
N ASN A 102 -1.64 -2.63 6.55
CA ASN A 102 -2.17 -2.24 5.25
C ASN A 102 -1.72 -3.19 4.13
N LEU A 103 -0.44 -3.57 4.11
CA LEU A 103 0.09 -4.57 3.16
C LEU A 103 -0.60 -5.93 3.32
N GLN A 104 -0.86 -6.37 4.55
CA GLN A 104 -1.59 -7.61 4.82
C GLN A 104 -3.05 -7.54 4.36
N ILE A 105 -3.74 -6.42 4.58
CA ILE A 105 -5.09 -6.20 4.05
C ILE A 105 -5.05 -6.24 2.52
N GLY A 106 -4.05 -5.61 1.89
CA GLY A 106 -3.81 -5.71 0.45
C GLY A 106 -3.68 -7.16 -0.01
N ALA A 107 -2.87 -7.94 0.68
CA ALA A 107 -2.67 -9.37 0.42
C ALA A 107 -3.99 -10.16 0.54
N GLU A 108 -4.84 -9.86 1.51
CA GLU A 108 -6.16 -10.48 1.68
C GLU A 108 -7.15 -10.08 0.57
N VAL A 109 -7.15 -8.80 0.18
CA VAL A 109 -8.04 -8.27 -0.88
C VAL A 109 -7.71 -8.91 -2.23
N VAL A 110 -6.44 -8.93 -2.64
CA VAL A 110 -6.08 -9.50 -3.95
C VAL A 110 -6.35 -11.01 -4.03
N ARG A 111 -6.21 -11.76 -2.92
CA ARG A 111 -6.62 -13.19 -2.89
C ARG A 111 -8.12 -13.38 -3.08
N GLY A 112 -8.94 -12.42 -2.65
CA GLY A 112 -10.40 -12.49 -2.72
C GLY A 112 -10.98 -12.01 -4.04
N GLU A 113 -10.38 -10.98 -4.64
CA GLU A 113 -10.93 -10.26 -5.79
C GLU A 113 -10.34 -10.69 -7.14
N LEU A 114 -9.08 -11.18 -7.16
CA LEU A 114 -8.44 -11.64 -8.39
C LEU A 114 -8.66 -13.13 -8.64
N ASN A 115 -8.34 -13.59 -9.85
CA ASN A 115 -8.31 -15.03 -10.09
C ASN A 115 -7.22 -15.69 -9.23
N LYS A 116 -7.37 -16.99 -8.97
CA LYS A 116 -6.54 -17.71 -7.99
C LYS A 116 -5.03 -17.51 -8.19
N THR A 117 -4.54 -17.68 -9.42
CA THR A 117 -3.10 -17.58 -9.72
C THR A 117 -2.57 -16.17 -9.51
N GLN A 118 -3.27 -15.17 -10.06
CA GLN A 118 -2.89 -13.75 -9.91
C GLN A 118 -2.96 -13.31 -8.44
N GLY A 119 -4.04 -13.68 -7.76
CA GLY A 119 -4.26 -13.39 -6.35
C GLY A 119 -3.17 -13.98 -5.47
N GLU A 120 -2.76 -15.23 -5.71
CA GLU A 120 -1.63 -15.86 -4.98
C GLU A 120 -0.32 -15.10 -5.22
N GLN A 121 0.04 -14.81 -6.47
CA GLN A 121 1.30 -14.13 -6.83
C GLN A 121 1.42 -12.72 -6.22
N VAL A 122 0.40 -11.88 -6.39
CA VAL A 122 0.41 -10.51 -5.86
C VAL A 122 0.34 -10.52 -4.34
N SER A 123 -0.41 -11.46 -3.76
CA SER A 123 -0.52 -11.58 -2.32
C SER A 123 0.77 -12.01 -1.64
N ASP A 124 1.52 -12.91 -2.26
CA ASP A 124 2.81 -13.36 -1.74
C ASP A 124 3.80 -12.18 -1.73
N ALA A 125 3.86 -11.39 -2.82
CA ALA A 125 4.70 -10.17 -2.88
C ALA A 125 4.34 -9.15 -1.78
N LEU A 126 3.04 -8.92 -1.52
CA LEU A 126 2.59 -8.02 -0.45
C LEU A 126 2.87 -8.59 0.95
N THR A 127 2.76 -9.91 1.12
CA THR A 127 3.04 -10.60 2.39
C THR A 127 4.52 -10.50 2.72
N ASP A 128 5.40 -10.78 1.76
CA ASP A 128 6.85 -10.68 1.90
C ASP A 128 7.27 -9.23 2.22
N ALA A 129 6.65 -8.25 1.57
CA ALA A 129 6.86 -6.83 1.87
C ALA A 129 6.45 -6.47 3.31
N ALA A 130 5.32 -6.99 3.80
CA ALA A 130 4.87 -6.78 5.17
C ALA A 130 5.84 -7.38 6.19
N GLU A 131 6.36 -8.58 5.92
CA GLU A 131 7.37 -9.24 6.76
C GLU A 131 8.69 -8.46 6.78
N PHE A 132 9.14 -7.98 5.62
CA PHE A 132 10.32 -7.13 5.50
C PHE A 132 10.19 -5.87 6.37
N VAL A 133 9.08 -5.12 6.23
CA VAL A 133 8.83 -3.91 7.02
C VAL A 133 8.83 -4.22 8.52
N ARG A 134 8.13 -5.29 8.93
CA ARG A 134 8.09 -5.73 10.33
C ARG A 134 9.47 -6.09 10.87
N SER A 135 10.33 -6.73 10.07
CA SER A 135 11.64 -7.19 10.51
C SER A 135 12.64 -6.06 10.78
N ARG A 136 12.47 -4.91 10.12
CA ARG A 136 13.35 -3.73 10.25
C ARG A 136 13.06 -2.92 11.51
N GLY A 137 11.79 -2.76 11.88
CA GLY A 137 11.35 -1.97 13.03
C GLY A 137 11.46 -0.44 12.86
N THR A 138 12.49 0.05 12.17
CA THR A 138 12.67 1.46 11.79
C THR A 138 13.40 1.58 10.44
N PHE A 139 13.15 2.69 9.75
CA PHE A 139 13.68 3.09 8.44
C PHE A 139 14.32 4.49 8.49
N LEU A 140 14.43 5.10 9.67
CA LEU A 140 15.18 6.33 9.88
C LEU A 140 16.55 5.98 10.45
N ASP A 141 17.56 5.99 9.58
CA ASP A 141 18.98 5.88 9.96
C ASP A 141 19.56 7.26 10.35
#